data_AF-A0A7K9Q0Y5-F1
#
_entry.id   AF-A0A7K9Q0Y5-F1
#
_cell.length_a   1.000
_cell.length_b   1.000
_cell.length_c   1.000
_cell.angle_alpha   90.00
_cell.angle_beta   90.00
_cell.angle_gamma   90.00
#
_symmetry.space_group_name_H-M   'P 1'
#
loop_
_entity.id
_entity.type
_entity.pdbx_description
1 polymer ?
#
loop_
_entity_poly.entity_id
_entity_poly.type
_entity_poly.pdbx_seq_one_letter_code
_entity_poly.pdbx_strand_id
1 'polypeptide(L)'
;LQVVIMRDYHHENVVDMYNSYLVGDELWVVMEFLEGGALTDIVTHTRMNEEQIATVCLSVLRALSYLHNQGVIHRDIKSDSILLTSDGRIKLSDFGFCAQVSKEVPRRKSLVGTPYWMAPEVISRLPYGTEV
;
A
#
# COMPACT_ATOMS: atom_id res chain seq x y z
N LEU A 1 11.20 -7.25 -0.61
CA LEU A 1 9.92 -7.50 0.10
C LEU A 1 8.73 -7.25 -0.82
N GLN A 2 8.68 -6.15 -1.57
CA GLN A 2 7.65 -5.86 -2.57
C GLN A 2 7.27 -7.08 -3.45
N VAL A 3 8.26 -7.73 -4.08
CA VAL A 3 8.02 -8.94 -4.89
C VAL A 3 7.33 -10.07 -4.11
N VAL A 4 7.71 -10.27 -2.84
CA VAL A 4 7.10 -11.31 -1.99
C VAL A 4 5.66 -10.94 -1.68
N ILE A 5 5.40 -9.68 -1.30
CA ILE A 5 4.05 -9.22 -0.97
C ILE A 5 3.13 -9.37 -2.18
N MET A 6 3.52 -8.85 -3.34
CA MET A 6 2.65 -8.85 -4.51
C MET A 6 2.50 -10.24 -5.17
N ARG A 7 3.42 -11.18 -4.88
CA ARG A 7 3.30 -12.58 -5.33
C ARG A 7 2.40 -13.41 -4.42
N ASP A 8 2.49 -13.18 -3.11
CA ASP A 8 1.85 -14.05 -2.12
C ASP A 8 0.47 -13.52 -1.68
N TYR A 9 0.18 -12.23 -1.93
CA TYR A 9 -1.06 -11.56 -1.51
C TYR A 9 -1.82 -10.98 -2.70
N HIS A 10 -2.91 -11.65 -3.08
CA HIS A 10 -3.80 -11.25 -4.17
C HIS A 10 -5.16 -10.81 -3.62
N HIS A 11 -5.61 -9.62 -4.01
CA HIS A 11 -6.88 -9.03 -3.58
C HIS A 11 -7.40 -8.04 -4.61
N GLU A 12 -8.73 -7.89 -4.74
CA GLU A 12 -9.36 -7.02 -5.76
C GLU A 12 -8.90 -5.55 -5.70
N ASN A 13 -8.52 -5.08 -4.51
CA ASN A 13 -8.02 -3.73 -4.24
C ASN A 13 -6.50 -3.67 -4.00
N VAL A 14 -5.74 -4.67 -4.43
CA VAL A 14 -4.26 -4.68 -4.41
C VAL A 14 -3.76 -4.79 -5.85
N VAL A 15 -2.72 -4.04 -6.19
CA VAL A 15 -2.11 -4.10 -7.53
C VAL A 15 -1.56 -5.50 -7.79
N ASP A 16 -1.91 -6.07 -8.94
CA ASP A 16 -1.48 -7.38 -9.38
C ASP A 16 -0.04 -7.32 -9.93
N MET A 17 0.80 -8.24 -9.45
CA MET A 17 2.12 -8.50 -10.03
C MET A 17 2.05 -9.75 -10.90
N TYR A 18 2.54 -9.65 -12.14
CA TYR A 18 2.63 -10.78 -13.05
C TYR A 18 3.94 -11.54 -12.86
N ASN A 19 5.07 -10.84 -12.91
CA ASN A 19 6.40 -11.46 -12.87
C ASN A 19 7.43 -10.52 -12.25
N SER A 20 8.58 -11.09 -11.87
CA SER A 20 9.77 -10.31 -11.54
C SER A 20 11.00 -10.95 -12.18
N TYR A 21 11.98 -10.12 -12.54
CA TYR A 21 13.19 -10.51 -13.23
C TYR A 21 14.39 -9.79 -12.63
N LEU A 22 15.55 -10.46 -12.60
CA LEU A 22 16.83 -9.82 -12.32
C LEU A 22 17.54 -9.60 -13.65
N VAL A 23 17.71 -8.34 -14.04
CA VAL A 23 18.32 -7.94 -15.31
C VAL A 23 19.60 -7.18 -15.00
N GLY A 24 20.74 -7.87 -15.08
CA GLY A 24 22.01 -7.35 -14.57
C GLY A 24 21.94 -7.15 -13.05
N ASP A 25 22.17 -5.91 -12.60
CA ASP A 25 22.09 -5.53 -11.19
C ASP A 25 20.73 -4.89 -10.82
N GLU A 26 19.75 -4.88 -11.73
CA GLU A 26 18.43 -4.28 -11.52
C GLU A 26 17.33 -5.33 -11.32
N LEU A 27 16.46 -5.07 -10.33
CA LEU A 27 15.23 -5.83 -10.12
C LEU A 27 14.10 -5.20 -10.92
N TRP A 28 13.57 -5.93 -11.89
CA TRP A 28 12.41 -5.52 -12.68
C TRP A 28 11.16 -6.24 -12.16
N VAL A 29 10.08 -5.48 -11.97
CA VAL A 29 8.80 -6.00 -11.48
C VAL A 29 7.73 -5.64 -12.50
N VAL A 30 7.09 -6.66 -13.07
CA VAL A 30 6.02 -6.51 -14.07
C VAL A 30 4.69 -6.61 -13.36
N MET A 31 3.90 -5.54 -13.46
CA MET A 31 2.63 -5.37 -12.75
C MET A 31 1.53 -4.96 -13.73
N GLU A 32 0.27 -5.04 -13.31
CA GLU A 32 -0.83 -4.47 -14.07
C GLU A 32 -0.62 -2.95 -14.25
N PHE A 33 -1.09 -2.43 -15.38
CA PHE A 33 -1.07 -1.00 -15.66
C PHE A 33 -2.40 -0.37 -15.26
N LEU A 34 -2.34 0.68 -14.44
CA LEU A 34 -3.50 1.40 -13.92
C LEU A 34 -3.62 2.76 -14.62
N GLU A 35 -4.48 2.85 -15.64
CA GLU A 35 -4.52 4.01 -16.54
C GLU A 35 -5.11 5.27 -15.89
N GLY A 36 -5.87 5.12 -14.80
CA GLY A 36 -6.46 6.23 -14.05
C GLY A 36 -5.45 7.00 -13.21
N GLY A 37 -4.20 6.54 -13.13
CA GLY A 37 -3.12 7.24 -12.43
C GLY A 37 -3.27 7.21 -10.91
N ALA A 38 -2.59 8.13 -10.24
CA ALA A 38 -2.56 8.21 -8.78
C ALA A 38 -3.69 9.09 -8.23
N LEU A 39 -4.18 8.76 -7.04
CA LEU A 39 -5.15 9.59 -6.33
C LEU A 39 -4.61 10.99 -6.02
N THR A 40 -3.29 11.15 -5.88
CA THR A 40 -2.61 12.45 -5.70
C THR A 40 -3.01 13.45 -6.80
N ASP A 41 -3.10 13.01 -8.05
CA ASP A 41 -3.47 13.88 -9.17
C ASP A 41 -4.91 14.40 -9.02
N ILE A 42 -5.81 13.59 -8.48
CA ILE A 42 -7.20 13.98 -8.25
C ILE A 42 -7.29 14.98 -7.09
N VAL A 43 -6.70 14.66 -5.93
CA VAL A 43 -6.87 15.47 -4.70
C VAL A 43 -6.13 16.82 -4.75
N THR A 44 -5.15 16.97 -5.65
CA THR A 44 -4.44 18.23 -5.88
C THR A 44 -5.20 19.17 -6.82
N HIS A 45 -6.04 18.64 -7.71
CA HIS A 45 -6.78 19.43 -8.70
C HIS A 45 -8.24 19.67 -8.34
N THR A 46 -8.87 18.76 -7.58
CA THR A 46 -10.27 18.86 -7.20
C THR A 46 -10.56 18.31 -5.81
N ARG A 47 -11.66 18.78 -5.22
CA ARG A 47 -12.20 18.21 -3.98
C ARG A 47 -13.22 17.13 -4.33
N MET A 48 -12.95 15.92 -3.84
CA MET A 48 -13.88 14.80 -3.94
C MET A 48 -15.09 15.02 -3.03
N ASN A 49 -16.26 14.54 -3.46
CA ASN A 49 -17.44 14.49 -2.60
C ASN A 49 -17.37 13.28 -1.64
N GLU A 50 -18.29 13.22 -0.67
CA GLU A 50 -18.26 12.15 0.34
C GLU A 50 -18.47 10.74 -0.23
N GLU A 51 -19.27 10.61 -1.30
CA GLU A 51 -19.48 9.31 -1.97
C GLU A 51 -18.17 8.79 -2.60
N GLN A 52 -17.43 9.67 -3.26
CA GLN A 52 -16.13 9.36 -3.84
C GLN A 52 -15.10 9.03 -2.75
N ILE A 53 -15.06 9.82 -1.67
CA ILE A 53 -14.18 9.57 -0.52
C ILE A 53 -14.50 8.22 0.11
N ALA A 54 -15.79 7.92 0.34
CA ALA A 54 -16.23 6.65 0.90
C ALA A 54 -15.83 5.47 0.01
N THR A 55 -15.92 5.62 -1.32
CA THR A 55 -15.51 4.60 -2.29
C THR A 55 -14.02 4.28 -2.21
N VAL A 56 -13.17 5.31 -2.13
CA VAL A 56 -11.71 5.14 -1.93
C VAL A 56 -11.43 4.48 -0.60
N CYS A 57 -11.97 5.01 0.50
CA CYS A 57 -11.75 4.49 1.84
C CYS A 57 -12.17 3.02 1.96
N LEU A 58 -13.33 2.64 1.42
CA LEU A 58 -13.81 1.26 1.44
C LEU A 58 -12.84 0.33 0.72
N SER A 59 -12.37 0.72 -0.47
CA SER A 59 -11.45 -0.08 -1.28
C SER A 59 -10.10 -0.27 -0.58
N VAL A 60 -9.54 0.80 -0.02
CA VAL A 60 -8.27 0.75 0.72
C VAL A 60 -8.43 -0.09 1.99
N LEU A 61 -9.53 0.08 2.75
CA LEU A 61 -9.77 -0.68 3.97
C LEU A 61 -9.98 -2.18 3.71
N ARG A 62 -10.57 -2.57 2.57
CA ARG A 62 -10.64 -3.98 2.16
C ARG A 62 -9.25 -4.56 1.93
N ALA A 63 -8.39 -3.86 1.18
CA ALA A 63 -7.00 -4.28 0.96
C ALA A 63 -6.22 -4.38 2.29
N LEU A 64 -6.32 -3.36 3.15
CA LEU A 64 -5.64 -3.34 4.45
C LEU A 64 -6.15 -4.44 5.38
N SER A 65 -7.47 -4.67 5.44
CA SER A 65 -8.02 -5.75 6.25
C SER A 65 -7.47 -7.11 5.81
N TYR A 66 -7.40 -7.35 4.50
CA TYR A 66 -6.80 -8.56 3.95
C TYR A 66 -5.32 -8.70 4.33
N LEU A 67 -4.51 -7.66 4.12
CA LEU A 67 -3.08 -7.65 4.43
C LEU A 67 -2.80 -7.80 5.93
N HIS A 68 -3.54 -7.08 6.77
CA HIS A 68 -3.36 -7.09 8.22
C HIS A 68 -3.71 -8.46 8.82
N ASN A 69 -4.72 -9.15 8.27
CA ASN A 69 -5.04 -10.53 8.66
C ASN A 69 -3.91 -11.52 8.35
N GLN A 70 -3.03 -11.18 7.41
CA GLN A 70 -1.82 -11.95 7.10
C GLN A 70 -0.58 -11.43 7.83
N GLY A 71 -0.71 -10.43 8.71
CA GLY A 71 0.41 -9.82 9.44
C GLY A 71 1.27 -8.89 8.59
N VAL A 72 0.78 -8.39 7.45
CA VAL A 72 1.49 -7.42 6.61
C VAL A 72 1.10 -6.01 7.04
N ILE A 73 2.09 -5.16 7.30
CA ILE A 73 1.92 -3.72 7.58
C ILE A 73 2.40 -2.95 6.34
N HIS A 74 1.58 -2.06 5.78
CA HIS A 74 1.93 -1.31 4.57
C HIS A 74 3.01 -0.24 4.82
N ARG A 75 2.83 0.57 5.87
CA ARG A 75 3.74 1.64 6.36
C ARG A 75 3.94 2.86 5.46
N ASP A 76 3.28 2.92 4.29
CA ASP A 76 3.33 4.09 3.41
C ASP A 76 1.98 4.36 2.71
N ILE A 77 0.91 4.42 3.50
CA ILE A 77 -0.44 4.76 2.99
C ILE A 77 -0.53 6.26 2.79
N LYS A 78 -0.75 6.67 1.54
CA LYS A 78 -0.88 8.06 1.09
C LYS A 78 -1.59 8.09 -0.26
N SER A 79 -1.92 9.28 -0.77
CA SER A 79 -2.61 9.38 -2.07
C SER A 79 -1.76 8.87 -3.24
N ASP A 80 -0.42 8.91 -3.12
CA ASP A 80 0.48 8.42 -4.18
C ASP A 80 0.45 6.90 -4.31
N SER A 81 0.20 6.18 -3.20
CA SER A 81 0.13 4.71 -3.19
C SER A 81 -1.25 4.17 -3.56
N ILE A 82 -2.20 5.03 -3.90
CA ILE A 82 -3.56 4.64 -4.31
C ILE A 82 -3.70 4.92 -5.81
N LEU A 83 -3.89 3.86 -6.59
CA LEU A 83 -3.98 3.91 -8.04
C LEU A 83 -5.39 3.59 -8.53
N LEU A 84 -5.75 4.15 -9.67
CA LEU A 84 -7.07 3.99 -10.28
C LEU A 84 -6.98 3.28 -11.64
N THR A 85 -7.92 2.39 -11.91
CA THR A 85 -8.11 1.85 -13.26
C THR A 85 -8.90 2.83 -14.13
N SER A 86 -8.89 2.62 -15.45
CA SER A 86 -9.73 3.37 -16.38
C SER A 86 -11.24 3.30 -16.10
N ASP A 87 -11.72 2.22 -15.48
CA ASP A 87 -13.12 2.04 -15.06
C ASP A 87 -13.41 2.55 -13.63
N GLY A 88 -12.45 3.21 -12.97
CA GLY A 88 -12.64 3.85 -11.67
C GLY A 88 -12.51 2.92 -10.46
N ARG A 89 -12.01 1.69 -10.63
CA ARG A 89 -11.66 0.82 -9.51
C ARG A 89 -10.40 1.34 -8.82
N ILE A 90 -10.34 1.15 -7.50
CA ILE A 90 -9.25 1.61 -6.66
C ILE A 90 -8.39 0.43 -6.22
N LYS A 91 -7.08 0.55 -6.39
CA LYS A 91 -6.09 -0.44 -5.96
C LYS A 91 -4.95 0.20 -5.16
N LEU A 92 -4.51 -0.50 -4.13
CA LEU A 92 -3.36 -0.14 -3.29
C LEU A 92 -2.06 -0.66 -3.92
N SER A 93 -1.05 0.21 -3.97
CA SER A 93 0.28 -0.01 -4.56
C SER A 93 1.41 0.37 -3.59
N ASP A 94 2.66 0.33 -4.05
CA ASP A 94 3.86 0.81 -3.35
C ASP A 94 4.23 0.03 -2.09
N PHE A 95 4.24 -1.30 -2.20
CA PHE A 95 4.61 -2.24 -1.14
C PHE A 95 6.13 -2.26 -0.79
N GLY A 96 6.90 -1.27 -1.26
CA GLY A 96 8.34 -1.15 -1.02
C GLY A 96 8.71 -1.00 0.45
N PHE A 97 7.84 -0.35 1.24
CA PHE A 97 8.03 -0.17 2.68
C PHE A 97 7.27 -1.16 3.54
N CYS A 98 6.68 -2.22 3.00
CA CYS A 98 5.94 -3.18 3.82
C CYS A 98 6.80 -3.82 4.92
N ALA A 99 6.15 -4.43 5.91
CA ALA A 99 6.81 -5.32 6.87
C ALA A 99 5.88 -6.46 7.26
N GLN A 100 6.48 -7.63 7.52
CA GLN A 100 5.80 -8.76 8.11
C GLN A 100 5.95 -8.73 9.63
N VAL A 101 4.84 -8.94 10.34
CA VAL A 101 4.80 -9.31 11.75
C VAL A 101 4.32 -10.74 11.92
N SER A 102 4.75 -11.38 12.99
CA SER A 102 4.41 -12.77 13.34
C SER A 102 4.24 -12.89 14.86
N LYS A 103 3.92 -14.08 15.35
CA LYS A 103 3.83 -14.31 16.81
C LYS A 103 5.19 -14.14 17.50
N GLU A 104 6.28 -14.49 16.81
CA GLU A 104 7.65 -14.37 17.29
C GLU A 104 8.15 -12.92 17.23
N VAL A 105 7.74 -12.17 16.21
CA VAL A 105 8.07 -10.75 16.03
C VAL A 105 6.78 -9.95 15.81
N PRO A 106 6.04 -9.63 16.89
CA PRO A 106 4.70 -9.05 16.79
C PRO A 106 4.69 -7.55 16.46
N ARG A 107 5.85 -6.89 16.56
CA ARG A 107 5.96 -5.43 16.44
C ARG A 107 7.23 -5.05 15.67
N ARG A 108 7.17 -3.92 14.96
CA ARG A 108 8.30 -3.28 14.28
C ARG A 108 8.71 -2.01 15.03
N LYS A 109 9.94 -1.52 14.80
CA LYS A 109 10.46 -0.27 15.39
C LYS A 109 11.20 0.64 14.39
N SER A 110 11.31 0.22 13.14
CA SER A 110 12.04 0.98 12.12
C SER A 110 11.29 2.26 11.76
N LEU A 111 12.00 3.38 11.67
CA LEU A 111 11.48 4.66 11.21
C LEU A 111 11.41 4.66 9.68
N VAL A 112 10.24 4.35 9.11
CA VAL A 112 9.99 4.29 7.66
C VAL A 112 8.59 4.82 7.34
N GLY A 113 8.38 5.21 6.08
CA GLY A 113 7.16 5.86 5.60
C GLY A 113 7.40 7.32 5.22
N THR A 114 6.34 8.03 4.85
CA THR A 114 6.43 9.44 4.44
C THR A 114 6.08 10.36 5.62
N PRO A 115 6.91 11.37 5.98
CA PRO A 115 6.82 12.11 7.24
C PRO A 115 5.42 12.64 7.64
N TYR A 116 4.66 13.19 6.70
CA TYR A 116 3.34 13.76 6.97
C TYR A 116 2.23 12.71 7.17
N TRP A 117 2.50 11.45 6.83
CA TRP A 117 1.58 10.31 6.95
C TRP A 117 1.99 9.34 8.07
N MET A 118 3.12 9.58 8.74
CA MET A 118 3.60 8.70 9.80
C MET A 118 2.73 8.79 11.06
N ALA A 119 2.35 7.63 11.59
CA ALA A 119 1.73 7.52 12.90
C ALA A 119 2.71 7.99 14.01
N PRO A 120 2.21 8.60 15.10
CA PRO A 120 3.04 9.19 16.14
C PRO A 120 4.00 8.17 16.79
N GLU A 121 3.56 6.93 17.01
CA GLU A 121 4.36 5.84 17.56
C GLU A 121 5.56 5.47 16.67
N VAL A 122 5.44 5.64 15.34
CA VAL A 122 6.53 5.40 14.38
C VAL A 122 7.60 6.48 14.55
N ILE A 123 7.18 7.76 14.63
CA ILE A 123 8.06 8.91 14.82
C ILE A 123 8.77 8.82 16.18
N SER A 124 8.04 8.45 17.23
CA SER A 124 8.57 8.23 18.58
C SER A 124 9.40 6.94 18.73
N ARG A 125 9.57 6.15 17.65
CA ARG A 125 10.31 4.88 17.64
C ARG A 125 9.81 3.86 18.67
N LEU A 126 8.53 3.92 19.00
CA LEU A 126 7.88 2.93 19.84
C LEU A 126 7.58 1.67 19.00
N PRO A 127 7.50 0.47 19.63
CA PRO A 127 7.06 -0.72 18.92
C PRO A 127 5.63 -0.54 18.37
N TYR A 128 5.46 -0.77 17.07
CA TYR A 128 4.19 -0.59 16.35
C TYR A 128 3.81 -1.84 15.55
N GLY A 129 2.52 -1.96 15.20
CA GLY A 129 1.93 -3.12 14.53
C GLY A 129 1.09 -2.68 13.32
N THR A 130 0.00 -3.39 13.04
CA THR A 130 -0.92 -3.09 11.92
C THR A 130 -1.78 -1.85 12.12
N GLU A 131 -1.69 -1.17 13.26
CA GLU A 131 -2.33 0.12 13.46
C GLU A 131 -1.68 1.27 12.66
N VAL A 132 -0.52 1.03 12.01
CA VAL A 132 0.24 2.02 11.21
C VAL A 132 0.19 1.78 9.70
#